data_AF-A0A833PHQ1-F1
#
_entry.id   AF-A0A833PHQ1-F1
#
_cell.length_a   1.000
_cell.length_b   1.000
_cell.length_c   1.000
_cell.angle_alpha   90.00
_cell.angle_beta   90.00
_cell.angle_gamma   90.00
#
_symmetry.space_group_name_H-M   'P 1'
#
loop_
_entity.id
_entity.type
_entity.pdbx_description
1 polymer ?
#
loop_
_entity_poly.entity_id
_entity_poly.type
_entity_poly.pdbx_seq_one_letter_code
_entity_poly.pdbx_strand_id
1 'polypeptide(L)'
;MIAFEYLIILGLVGFYLYDSAKLCFYNEFFILKGFSAKFKLQLQNNRLSILKKFLMIPSPFSPQYLCFIVRWQLTQTDQHNEVIQQEINHILHIQKILKPLQALIFLNALLMLILFPMALLSQWNYLYMAILIVLIYSINIISIACVFLQRKNLCLSNLKFSHLVVDALLCPPFALNMLQKISLASDFKTDGIIILAQHLLQTEDFQALISQTIADIEILKNNHNTGPILLQQLDLKQNYLHRLGLDSQ
;
A
#
# COMPACT_ATOMS: atom_id res chain seq x y z
N MET A 1 33.72 -16.24 -5.09
CA MET A 1 33.50 -14.79 -5.17
C MET A 1 32.19 -14.57 -5.88
N ILE A 2 31.26 -13.80 -5.30
CA ILE A 2 30.03 -13.41 -5.99
C ILE A 2 30.44 -12.38 -7.05
N ALA A 3 30.09 -12.60 -8.32
CA ALA A 3 30.41 -11.65 -9.38
C ALA A 3 29.68 -10.31 -9.11
N PHE A 4 30.34 -9.18 -9.41
CA PHE A 4 29.89 -7.84 -9.04
C PHE A 4 28.47 -7.53 -9.53
N GLU A 5 28.09 -8.09 -10.67
CA GLU A 5 26.76 -8.01 -11.28
C GLU A 5 25.66 -8.53 -10.35
N TYR A 6 25.90 -9.66 -9.67
CA TYR A 6 24.94 -10.23 -8.73
C TYR A 6 24.80 -9.36 -7.48
N LEU A 7 25.86 -8.67 -7.04
CA LEU A 7 25.78 -7.72 -5.92
C LEU A 7 24.95 -6.49 -6.30
N ILE A 8 25.07 -6.00 -7.53
CA ILE A 8 24.22 -4.90 -8.04
C ILE A 8 22.76 -5.34 -8.06
N ILE A 9 22.45 -6.51 -8.64
CA ILE A 9 21.09 -7.02 -8.73
C ILE A 9 20.49 -7.24 -7.33
N LEU A 10 21.27 -7.84 -6.42
CA LEU A 10 20.85 -8.06 -5.04
C LEU A 10 20.61 -6.74 -4.31
N GLY A 11 21.48 -5.75 -4.49
CA GLY A 11 21.30 -4.42 -3.92
C GLY A 11 20.04 -3.73 -4.45
N LEU A 12 19.80 -3.80 -5.74
CA LEU A 12 18.63 -3.21 -6.41
C LEU A 12 17.31 -3.81 -5.90
N VAL A 13 17.20 -5.15 -5.85
CA VAL A 13 16.02 -5.83 -5.32
C VAL A 13 15.89 -5.63 -3.81
N GLY A 14 17.01 -5.69 -3.07
CA GLY A 14 17.04 -5.50 -1.63
C GLY A 14 16.57 -4.10 -1.22
N PHE A 15 17.06 -3.06 -1.88
CA PHE A 15 16.61 -1.69 -1.65
C PHE A 15 15.13 -1.49 -2.00
N TYR A 16 14.68 -2.04 -3.13
CA TYR A 16 13.26 -2.00 -3.49
C TYR A 16 12.38 -2.62 -2.38
N LEU A 17 12.69 -3.86 -1.96
CA LEU A 17 11.92 -4.56 -0.93
C LEU A 17 12.01 -3.89 0.43
N TYR A 18 13.18 -3.37 0.79
CA TYR A 18 13.39 -2.63 2.03
C TYR A 18 12.48 -1.41 2.12
N ASP A 19 12.39 -0.62 1.04
CA ASP A 19 11.56 0.58 1.00
C ASP A 19 10.05 0.27 0.95
N SER A 20 9.68 -0.85 0.31
CA SER A 20 8.29 -1.34 0.28
C SER A 20 7.84 -1.88 1.65
N ALA A 21 8.76 -2.36 2.50
CA ALA A 21 8.41 -2.94 3.78
C ALA A 21 7.81 -1.92 4.75
N LYS A 22 6.71 -2.29 5.41
CA LYS A 22 6.00 -1.49 6.41
C LYS A 22 5.72 -2.31 7.66
N LEU A 23 5.69 -1.60 8.80
CA LEU A 23 5.28 -2.14 10.07
C LEU A 23 3.86 -1.69 10.37
N CYS A 24 2.93 -2.65 10.44
CA CYS A 24 1.51 -2.39 10.62
C CYS A 24 1.02 -2.92 11.96
N PHE A 25 0.02 -2.26 12.52
CA PHE A 25 -0.67 -2.76 13.70
C PHE A 25 -1.64 -3.89 13.33
N TYR A 26 -2.11 -4.63 14.34
CA TYR A 26 -3.07 -5.72 14.15
C TYR A 26 -4.42 -5.22 13.62
N ASN A 27 -4.75 -3.95 13.88
CA ASN A 27 -6.00 -3.35 13.45
C ASN A 27 -5.92 -2.63 12.10
N GLU A 28 -4.79 -2.76 11.41
CA GLU A 28 -4.54 -2.14 10.11
C GLU A 28 -4.58 -3.19 9.00
N PHE A 29 -5.16 -2.80 7.87
CA PHE A 29 -5.14 -3.59 6.64
C PHE A 29 -5.00 -2.67 5.43
N PHE A 30 -4.62 -3.24 4.29
CA PHE A 30 -4.37 -2.46 3.08
C PHE A 30 -5.47 -2.66 2.05
N ILE A 31 -5.96 -1.55 1.50
CA ILE A 31 -6.69 -1.54 0.25
C ILE A 31 -5.70 -1.29 -0.89
N LEU A 32 -5.70 -2.21 -1.85
CA LEU A 32 -4.86 -2.14 -3.02
C LEU A 32 -5.67 -1.78 -4.27
N LYS A 33 -5.09 -0.93 -5.10
CA LYS A 33 -5.70 -0.53 -6.37
C LYS A 33 -4.69 -0.50 -7.50
N GLY A 34 -4.76 -1.51 -8.36
CA GLY A 34 -4.00 -1.57 -9.62
C GLY A 34 -4.78 -1.00 -10.81
N PHE A 35 -4.47 -1.51 -12.01
CA PHE A 35 -5.17 -1.15 -13.26
C PHE A 35 -6.61 -1.68 -13.34
N SER A 36 -6.94 -2.71 -12.57
CA SER A 36 -8.29 -3.29 -12.54
C SER A 36 -9.32 -2.26 -12.06
N ALA A 37 -10.57 -2.43 -12.46
CA ALA A 37 -11.69 -1.62 -11.99
C ALA A 37 -12.02 -1.85 -10.51
N LYS A 38 -11.60 -2.99 -9.93
CA LYS A 38 -11.91 -3.38 -8.54
C LYS A 38 -10.78 -3.02 -7.57
N PHE A 39 -11.11 -2.82 -6.30
CA PHE A 39 -10.13 -2.75 -5.22
C PHE A 39 -9.90 -4.16 -4.69
N LYS A 40 -8.66 -4.44 -4.27
CA LYS A 40 -8.28 -5.71 -3.65
C LYS A 40 -7.94 -5.48 -2.20
N LEU A 41 -8.24 -6.45 -1.37
CA LEU A 41 -7.83 -6.45 0.02
C LEU A 41 -6.51 -7.19 0.19
N GLN A 42 -5.58 -6.64 0.97
CA GLN A 42 -4.45 -7.40 1.48
C GLN A 42 -4.54 -7.43 3.00
N LEU A 43 -4.88 -8.60 3.52
CA LEU A 43 -4.92 -8.89 4.96
C LEU A 43 -3.52 -9.24 5.47
N GLN A 44 -3.34 -9.06 6.78
CA GLN A 44 -2.13 -9.45 7.48
C GLN A 44 -2.08 -10.97 7.62
N ASN A 45 -1.24 -11.63 6.83
CA ASN A 45 -1.03 -13.09 6.93
C ASN A 45 0.27 -13.47 7.65
N ASN A 46 1.04 -12.47 8.09
CA ASN A 46 2.42 -12.66 8.52
C ASN A 46 2.55 -12.78 10.04
N ARG A 47 3.24 -13.83 10.51
CA ARG A 47 3.49 -14.09 11.94
C ARG A 47 4.68 -13.31 12.52
N LEU A 48 5.43 -12.61 11.68
CA LEU A 48 6.62 -11.86 12.09
C LEU A 48 6.21 -10.56 12.75
N SER A 49 6.17 -10.57 14.08
CA SER A 49 5.94 -9.39 14.91
C SER A 49 7.25 -8.81 15.45
N ILE A 50 7.42 -7.50 15.32
CA ILE A 50 8.52 -6.71 15.86
C ILE A 50 7.87 -5.55 16.62
N LEU A 51 8.16 -5.43 17.93
CA LEU A 51 7.63 -4.34 18.77
C LEU A 51 6.09 -4.19 18.72
N LYS A 52 5.35 -5.30 18.74
CA LYS A 52 3.87 -5.35 18.61
C LYS A 52 3.32 -4.85 17.27
N LYS A 53 4.18 -4.67 16.26
CA LYS A 53 3.80 -4.39 14.87
C LYS A 53 4.21 -5.58 14.01
N PHE A 54 3.47 -5.84 12.95
CA PHE A 54 3.76 -6.93 12.03
C PHE A 54 4.42 -6.38 10.78
N LEU A 55 5.41 -7.11 10.29
CA LEU A 55 6.08 -6.77 9.05
C LEU A 55 5.21 -7.19 7.85
N MET A 56 4.86 -6.21 7.03
CA MET A 56 4.05 -6.39 5.84
C MET A 56 4.69 -5.68 4.65
N ILE A 57 4.71 -6.37 3.50
CA ILE A 57 5.16 -5.82 2.23
C ILE A 57 3.94 -5.80 1.30
N PRO A 58 3.39 -4.61 0.98
CA PRO A 58 2.23 -4.51 0.11
C PRO A 58 2.62 -4.88 -1.33
N SER A 59 1.95 -5.89 -1.89
CA SER A 59 2.10 -6.38 -3.27
C SER A 59 3.51 -6.19 -3.90
N PRO A 60 4.55 -6.93 -3.46
CA PRO A 60 5.95 -6.71 -3.84
C PRO A 60 6.20 -6.84 -5.35
N PHE A 61 5.38 -7.60 -6.07
CA PHE A 61 5.49 -7.75 -7.52
C PHE A 61 4.66 -6.74 -8.31
N SER A 62 4.03 -5.78 -7.63
CA SER A 62 3.13 -4.81 -8.26
C SER A 62 3.33 -3.39 -7.72
N PRO A 63 4.49 -2.77 -8.01
CA PRO A 63 4.82 -1.40 -7.56
C PRO A 63 3.84 -0.35 -8.09
N GLN A 64 3.16 -0.64 -9.20
CA GLN A 64 2.13 0.22 -9.79
C GLN A 64 0.84 0.31 -8.97
N TYR A 65 0.68 -0.53 -7.94
CA TYR A 65 -0.52 -0.52 -7.12
C TYR A 65 -0.51 0.67 -6.15
N LEU A 66 -1.64 1.36 -6.05
CA LEU A 66 -1.89 2.28 -4.95
C LEU A 66 -2.22 1.48 -3.70
N CYS A 67 -1.72 1.94 -2.56
CA CYS A 67 -1.87 1.30 -1.27
C CYS A 67 -2.45 2.29 -0.28
N PHE A 68 -3.64 2.01 0.23
CA PHE A 68 -4.28 2.79 1.28
C PHE A 68 -4.32 1.97 2.56
N ILE A 69 -3.77 2.50 3.65
CA ILE A 69 -3.88 1.86 4.97
C ILE A 69 -5.21 2.30 5.57
N VAL A 70 -5.98 1.33 6.05
CA VAL A 70 -7.22 1.60 6.77
C VAL A 70 -7.23 0.81 8.06
N ARG A 71 -7.87 1.37 9.08
CA ARG A 71 -7.92 0.82 10.43
C ARG A 71 -9.33 0.44 10.80
N TRP A 72 -9.49 -0.71 11.45
CA TRP A 72 -10.73 -1.00 12.16
C TRP A 72 -10.68 -0.43 13.57
N GLN A 73 -11.81 0.12 14.03
CA GLN A 73 -11.94 0.79 15.31
C GLN A 73 -12.94 0.07 16.21
N LEU A 74 -12.67 0.06 17.51
CA LEU A 74 -13.53 -0.55 18.53
C LEU A 74 -14.72 0.35 18.86
N THR A 75 -14.47 1.66 18.93
CA THR A 75 -15.51 2.65 19.20
C THR A 75 -16.30 2.91 17.93
N GLN A 76 -17.59 2.60 17.95
CA GLN A 76 -18.52 3.13 16.95
C GLN A 76 -18.56 4.64 17.16
N THR A 77 -17.88 5.36 16.28
CA THR A 77 -18.14 6.79 16.14
C THR A 77 -19.38 6.87 15.26
N ASP A 78 -20.42 7.59 15.68
CA ASP A 78 -21.58 7.93 14.84
C ASP A 78 -21.14 8.85 13.70
N GLN A 79 -20.34 8.30 12.79
CA GLN A 79 -19.80 8.99 11.65
C GLN A 79 -20.92 9.11 10.63
N HIS A 80 -21.32 10.36 10.40
CA HIS A 80 -22.35 10.69 9.43
C HIS A 80 -21.96 10.12 8.06
N ASN A 81 -22.93 9.55 7.34
CA ASN A 81 -22.76 9.01 5.98
C ASN A 81 -22.04 9.99 5.04
N GLU A 82 -22.17 11.30 5.26
CA GLU A 82 -21.46 12.34 4.51
C GLU A 82 -19.94 12.26 4.63
N VAL A 83 -19.40 11.97 5.82
CA VAL A 83 -17.95 11.84 6.05
C VAL A 83 -17.40 10.61 5.31
N ILE A 84 -18.16 9.51 5.35
CA ILE A 84 -17.83 8.26 4.66
C ILE A 84 -17.76 8.50 3.15
N GLN A 85 -18.78 9.17 2.59
CA GLN A 85 -18.82 9.51 1.15
C GLN A 85 -17.69 10.46 0.75
N GLN A 86 -17.32 11.41 1.60
CA GLN A 86 -16.19 12.31 1.34
C GLN A 86 -14.85 11.55 1.28
N GLU A 87 -14.60 10.62 2.20
CA GLU A 87 -13.37 9.81 2.21
C GLU A 87 -13.31 8.87 0.99
N ILE A 88 -14.43 8.24 0.61
CA ILE A 88 -14.52 7.42 -0.61
C ILE A 88 -14.22 8.26 -1.86
N ASN A 89 -14.87 9.42 -1.98
CA ASN A 89 -14.64 10.34 -3.09
C ASN A 89 -13.18 10.80 -3.15
N HIS A 90 -12.55 11.02 -1.99
CA HIS A 90 -11.13 11.35 -1.90
C HIS A 90 -10.24 10.21 -2.42
N ILE A 91 -10.50 8.95 -2.04
CA ILE A 91 -9.77 7.77 -2.56
C ILE A 91 -9.90 7.68 -4.08
N LEU A 92 -11.13 7.79 -4.60
CA LEU A 92 -11.40 7.71 -6.04
C LEU A 92 -10.76 8.87 -6.81
N HIS A 93 -10.74 10.06 -6.21
CA HIS A 93 -10.08 11.23 -6.77
C HIS A 93 -8.57 11.03 -6.86
N ILE A 94 -7.91 10.59 -5.78
CA ILE A 94 -6.48 10.25 -5.77
C ILE A 94 -6.19 9.17 -6.81
N GLN A 95 -7.01 8.11 -6.88
CA GLN A 95 -6.87 7.06 -7.87
C GLN A 95 -6.89 7.62 -9.30
N LYS A 96 -7.86 8.48 -9.61
CA LYS A 96 -8.00 9.07 -10.95
C LYS A 96 -6.78 9.91 -11.33
N ILE A 97 -6.27 10.69 -10.38
CA ILE A 97 -5.08 11.54 -10.52
C ILE A 97 -3.82 10.71 -10.77
N LEU A 98 -3.64 9.62 -10.01
CA LEU A 98 -2.43 8.79 -10.07
C LEU A 98 -2.49 7.68 -11.13
N LYS A 99 -3.65 7.40 -11.73
CA LYS A 99 -3.81 6.40 -12.79
C LYS A 99 -2.79 6.51 -13.94
N PRO A 100 -2.50 7.67 -14.54
CA PRO A 100 -1.47 7.76 -15.57
C PRO A 100 -0.07 7.39 -15.05
N LEU A 101 0.21 7.71 -13.79
CA LEU A 101 1.49 7.44 -13.14
C LEU A 101 1.69 5.95 -12.86
N GLN A 102 0.60 5.17 -12.68
CA GLN A 102 0.67 3.71 -12.57
C GLN A 102 1.34 3.06 -13.80
N ALA A 103 1.03 3.54 -15.01
CA ALA A 103 1.64 3.02 -16.23
C ALA A 103 3.13 3.34 -16.31
N LEU A 104 3.53 4.57 -15.93
CA LEU A 104 4.93 4.98 -15.90
C LEU A 104 5.74 4.16 -14.88
N ILE A 105 5.21 3.95 -13.68
CA ILE A 105 5.87 3.15 -12.66
C ILE A 105 5.93 1.67 -13.06
N PHE A 106 4.88 1.12 -13.67
CA PHE A 106 4.92 -0.25 -14.19
C PHE A 106 5.99 -0.43 -15.25
N LEU A 107 6.07 0.51 -16.21
CA LEU A 107 7.11 0.52 -17.23
C LEU A 107 8.50 0.59 -16.57
N ASN A 108 8.70 1.55 -15.65
CA ASN A 108 9.97 1.71 -14.96
C ASN A 108 10.38 0.46 -14.16
N ALA A 109 9.43 -0.21 -13.52
CA ALA A 109 9.67 -1.47 -12.82
C ALA A 109 10.14 -2.57 -13.76
N LEU A 110 9.54 -2.67 -14.96
CA LEU A 110 9.98 -3.62 -15.99
C LEU A 110 11.39 -3.30 -16.49
N LEU A 111 11.72 -2.02 -16.71
CA LEU A 111 13.07 -1.63 -17.11
C LEU A 111 14.10 -1.94 -16.00
N MET A 112 13.76 -1.65 -14.75
CA MET A 112 14.71 -1.69 -13.65
C MET A 112 14.86 -3.05 -12.99
N LEU A 113 13.76 -3.78 -12.77
CA LEU A 113 13.77 -5.07 -12.06
C LEU A 113 13.93 -6.26 -13.01
N ILE A 114 13.69 -6.08 -14.32
CA ILE A 114 13.74 -7.18 -15.31
C ILE A 114 14.81 -6.89 -16.35
N LEU A 115 14.64 -5.82 -17.13
CA LEU A 115 15.51 -5.54 -18.28
C LEU A 115 16.95 -5.21 -17.86
N PHE A 116 17.14 -4.43 -16.80
CA PHE A 116 18.46 -4.05 -16.31
C PHE A 116 19.26 -5.24 -15.74
N PRO A 117 18.72 -6.10 -14.87
CA PRO A 117 19.38 -7.35 -14.48
C PRO A 117 19.68 -8.26 -15.68
N MET A 118 18.76 -8.38 -16.63
CA MET A 118 18.97 -9.19 -17.83
C MET A 118 20.11 -8.64 -18.70
N ALA A 119 20.18 -7.32 -18.88
CA ALA A 119 21.23 -6.66 -19.63
C ALA A 119 22.61 -6.80 -18.97
N LEU A 120 22.66 -6.74 -17.63
CA LEU A 120 23.89 -7.00 -16.85
C LEU A 120 24.38 -8.44 -17.02
N LEU A 121 23.49 -9.42 -16.81
CA LEU A 121 23.84 -10.84 -16.89
C LEU A 121 24.20 -11.27 -18.32
N SER A 122 23.54 -10.68 -19.32
CA SER A 122 23.81 -10.95 -20.74
C SER A 122 24.96 -10.10 -21.30
N GLN A 123 25.63 -9.32 -20.45
CA GLN A 123 26.79 -8.47 -20.81
C GLN A 123 26.53 -7.60 -22.05
N TRP A 124 25.40 -6.89 -22.06
CA TRP A 124 25.06 -5.99 -23.16
C TRP A 124 26.13 -4.90 -23.34
N ASN A 125 26.28 -4.43 -24.60
CA ASN A 125 27.19 -3.33 -24.91
C ASN A 125 26.88 -2.09 -24.05
N TYR A 126 27.92 -1.38 -23.63
CA TYR A 126 27.86 -0.17 -22.80
C TYR A 126 26.89 0.88 -23.34
N LEU A 127 26.76 0.99 -24.68
CA LEU A 127 25.80 1.89 -25.30
C LEU A 127 24.35 1.56 -24.93
N TYR A 128 23.96 0.28 -24.99
CA TYR A 128 22.60 -0.15 -24.62
C TYR A 128 22.35 0.04 -23.12
N MET A 129 23.35 -0.23 -22.28
CA MET A 129 23.28 0.03 -20.85
C MET A 129 23.09 1.52 -20.55
N ALA A 130 23.82 2.41 -21.23
CA ALA A 130 23.67 3.85 -21.09
C ALA A 130 22.28 4.33 -21.51
N ILE A 131 21.75 3.84 -22.64
CA ILE A 131 20.38 4.14 -23.08
C ILE A 131 19.37 3.69 -22.03
N LEU A 132 19.53 2.47 -21.48
CA LEU A 132 18.63 1.93 -20.47
C LEU A 132 18.62 2.79 -19.20
N ILE A 133 19.79 3.21 -18.72
CA ILE A 133 19.93 4.09 -17.56
C ILE A 133 19.27 5.45 -17.84
N VAL A 134 19.57 6.07 -18.98
CA VAL A 134 18.96 7.36 -19.38
C VAL A 134 17.45 7.25 -19.44
N LEU A 135 16.91 6.14 -19.96
CA LEU A 135 15.48 5.91 -20.06
C LEU A 135 14.82 5.76 -18.67
N ILE A 136 15.43 4.99 -17.76
CA ILE A 136 14.98 4.85 -16.36
C ILE A 136 14.92 6.23 -15.67
N TYR A 137 15.99 7.01 -15.75
CA TYR A 137 16.03 8.35 -15.14
C TYR A 137 15.04 9.32 -15.79
N SER A 138 14.86 9.24 -17.10
CA SER A 138 13.87 10.05 -17.81
C SER A 138 12.45 9.77 -17.31
N ILE A 139 12.09 8.49 -17.12
CA ILE A 139 10.79 8.10 -16.56
C ILE A 139 10.65 8.59 -15.11
N ASN A 140 11.71 8.52 -14.29
CA ASN A 140 11.70 9.07 -12.93
C ASN A 140 11.43 10.58 -12.92
N ILE A 141 12.12 11.35 -13.78
CA ILE A 141 11.95 12.80 -13.88
C ILE A 141 10.53 13.15 -14.34
N ILE A 142 10.00 12.46 -15.37
CA ILE A 142 8.62 12.65 -15.83
C ILE A 142 7.63 12.34 -14.70
N SER A 143 7.86 11.25 -13.96
CA SER A 143 7.01 10.84 -12.84
C SER A 143 6.97 11.89 -11.73
N ILE A 144 8.13 12.44 -11.35
CA ILE A 144 8.25 13.54 -10.39
C ILE A 144 7.53 14.79 -10.91
N ALA A 145 7.71 15.14 -12.18
CA ALA A 145 7.06 16.30 -12.79
C ALA A 145 5.52 16.18 -12.77
N CYS A 146 4.98 15.00 -13.11
CA CYS A 146 3.55 14.73 -13.00
C CYS A 146 3.04 14.91 -11.56
N VAL A 147 3.76 14.39 -10.56
CA VAL A 147 3.41 14.56 -9.14
C VAL A 147 3.49 16.02 -8.73
N PHE A 148 4.48 16.78 -9.20
CA PHE A 148 4.62 18.20 -8.91
C PHE A 148 3.43 19.01 -9.43
N LEU A 149 2.96 18.74 -10.65
CA LEU A 149 1.79 19.40 -11.24
C LEU A 149 0.51 19.11 -10.45
N GLN A 150 0.36 17.89 -9.93
CA GLN A 150 -0.81 17.45 -9.17
C GLN A 150 -0.65 17.63 -7.66
N ARG A 151 0.44 18.25 -7.22
CA ARG A 151 0.86 18.30 -5.82
C ARG A 151 -0.19 18.90 -4.89
N LYS A 152 -0.87 19.97 -5.34
CA LYS A 152 -1.95 20.62 -4.57
C LYS A 152 -3.15 19.69 -4.37
N ASN A 153 -3.50 18.92 -5.39
CA ASN A 153 -4.63 17.99 -5.36
C ASN A 153 -4.34 16.73 -4.54
N LEU A 154 -3.06 16.39 -4.37
CA LEU A 154 -2.58 15.28 -3.53
C LEU A 154 -2.31 15.70 -2.08
N CYS A 155 -2.54 16.96 -1.72
CA CYS A 155 -2.31 17.51 -0.38
C CYS A 155 -0.89 17.25 0.17
N LEU A 156 0.11 17.21 -0.71
CA LEU A 156 1.50 16.88 -0.33
C LEU A 156 2.25 18.09 0.24
N SER A 157 2.77 17.93 1.46
CA SER A 157 3.65 18.93 2.08
C SER A 157 4.97 19.09 1.30
N ASN A 158 5.60 20.26 1.43
CA ASN A 158 6.89 20.54 0.77
C ASN A 158 7.95 19.50 1.15
N LEU A 159 7.98 19.10 2.42
CA LEU A 159 8.93 18.12 2.94
C LEU A 159 8.71 16.73 2.32
N LYS A 160 7.46 16.24 2.31
CA LYS A 160 7.14 14.93 1.71
C LYS A 160 7.50 14.89 0.22
N PHE A 161 7.20 15.97 -0.50
CA PHE A 161 7.58 16.07 -1.91
C PHE A 161 9.11 16.07 -2.10
N SER A 162 9.85 16.82 -1.29
CA SER A 162 11.32 16.85 -1.37
C SER A 162 11.93 15.47 -1.13
N HIS A 163 11.41 14.70 -0.16
CA HIS A 163 11.84 13.32 0.06
C HIS A 163 11.60 12.44 -1.16
N LEU A 164 10.43 12.56 -1.81
CA LEU A 164 10.15 11.81 -3.05
C LEU A 164 11.12 12.15 -4.19
N VAL A 165 11.48 13.43 -4.34
CA VAL A 165 12.46 13.87 -5.34
C VAL A 165 13.84 13.28 -5.06
N VAL A 166 14.28 13.37 -3.81
CA VAL A 166 15.58 12.84 -3.38
C VAL A 166 15.62 11.33 -3.58
N ASP A 167 14.58 10.62 -3.14
CA ASP A 167 14.47 9.16 -3.31
C ASP A 167 14.56 8.78 -4.79
N ALA A 168 13.80 9.46 -5.66
CA ALA A 168 13.72 9.09 -7.07
C ALA A 168 14.99 9.44 -7.89
N LEU A 169 15.78 10.43 -7.46
CA LEU A 169 17.03 10.81 -8.12
C LEU A 169 18.25 10.07 -7.56
N LEU A 170 18.33 9.86 -6.25
CA LEU A 170 19.50 9.21 -5.63
C LEU A 170 19.38 7.69 -5.63
N CYS A 171 18.17 7.17 -5.51
CA CYS A 171 17.91 5.74 -5.40
C CYS A 171 16.76 5.36 -6.35
N PRO A 172 17.03 5.15 -7.65
CA PRO A 172 16.02 4.74 -8.62
C PRO A 172 15.09 3.61 -8.15
N PRO A 173 15.53 2.56 -7.41
CA PRO A 173 14.59 1.54 -6.92
C PRO A 173 13.55 2.07 -5.91
N PHE A 174 13.84 3.14 -5.18
CA PHE A 174 12.85 3.79 -4.30
C PHE A 174 11.79 4.58 -5.09
N ALA A 175 12.11 5.01 -6.31
CA ALA A 175 11.15 5.68 -7.20
C ALA A 175 9.97 4.75 -7.54
N LEU A 176 10.21 3.44 -7.61
CA LEU A 176 9.18 2.44 -7.93
C LEU A 176 8.06 2.42 -6.89
N ASN A 177 8.38 2.74 -5.62
CA ASN A 177 7.40 2.79 -4.53
C ASN A 177 6.73 4.15 -4.36
N MET A 178 6.97 5.12 -5.25
CA MET A 178 6.43 6.47 -5.12
C MET A 178 4.89 6.48 -5.02
N LEU A 179 4.21 5.67 -5.81
CA LEU A 179 2.75 5.56 -5.77
C LEU A 179 2.24 5.08 -4.41
N GLN A 180 2.92 4.10 -3.83
CA GLN A 180 2.61 3.60 -2.50
C GLN A 180 2.86 4.70 -1.46
N LYS A 181 4.01 5.39 -1.50
CA LYS A 181 4.33 6.50 -0.58
C LYS A 181 3.29 7.63 -0.62
N ILE A 182 2.80 7.99 -1.81
CA ILE A 182 1.77 9.02 -1.98
C ILE A 182 0.42 8.53 -1.45
N SER A 183 -0.01 7.32 -1.84
CA SER A 183 -1.32 6.79 -1.41
C SER A 183 -1.40 6.54 0.10
N LEU A 184 -0.32 6.03 0.70
CA LEU A 184 -0.18 5.81 2.14
C LEU A 184 -0.12 7.09 2.98
N ALA A 185 0.11 8.25 2.35
CA ALA A 185 0.07 9.53 3.05
C ALA A 185 -1.36 9.98 3.40
N SER A 186 -2.38 9.32 2.83
CA SER A 186 -3.78 9.55 3.15
C SER A 186 -4.11 8.91 4.49
N ASP A 187 -4.60 9.71 5.44
CA ASP A 187 -5.06 9.23 6.74
C ASP A 187 -6.59 9.22 6.75
N PHE A 188 -7.18 8.11 7.18
CA PHE A 188 -8.62 7.92 7.22
C PHE A 188 -9.09 7.90 8.66
N LYS A 189 -10.10 8.71 8.96
CA LYS A 189 -10.65 8.82 10.32
C LYS A 189 -11.76 7.82 10.57
N THR A 190 -12.41 7.36 9.51
CA THR A 190 -13.54 6.44 9.60
C THR A 190 -13.09 5.01 9.85
N ASP A 191 -13.95 4.22 10.50
CA ASP A 191 -13.74 2.77 10.59
C ASP A 191 -13.67 2.16 9.19
N GLY A 192 -12.51 1.59 8.88
CA GLY A 192 -12.24 1.00 7.59
C GLY A 192 -13.20 -0.09 7.20
N ILE A 193 -13.69 -0.88 8.16
CA ILE A 193 -14.62 -1.96 7.85
C ILE A 193 -15.89 -1.40 7.20
N ILE A 194 -16.36 -0.22 7.64
CA ILE A 194 -17.56 0.43 7.08
C ILE A 194 -17.26 1.03 5.70
N ILE A 195 -16.11 1.71 5.53
CA ILE A 195 -15.68 2.26 4.23
C ILE A 195 -15.58 1.16 3.17
N LEU A 196 -15.01 0.00 3.53
CA LEU A 196 -14.82 -1.12 2.62
C LEU A 196 -16.11 -1.91 2.38
N ALA A 197 -16.93 -2.12 3.40
CA ALA A 197 -18.17 -2.92 3.35
C ALA A 197 -19.17 -2.41 2.34
N GLN A 198 -19.31 -1.08 2.22
CA GLN A 198 -20.45 -0.51 1.50
C GLN A 198 -20.17 -0.18 0.02
N HIS A 199 -18.91 -0.01 -0.41
CA HIS A 199 -18.68 0.62 -1.72
C HIS A 199 -17.47 0.17 -2.56
N LEU A 200 -16.47 -0.56 -2.03
CA LEU A 200 -15.20 -0.75 -2.77
C LEU A 200 -14.78 -2.22 -2.99
N LEU A 201 -15.18 -3.17 -2.14
CA LEU A 201 -14.70 -4.55 -2.19
C LEU A 201 -15.65 -5.52 -2.90
N GLN A 202 -15.08 -6.62 -3.41
CA GLN A 202 -15.86 -7.80 -3.84
C GLN A 202 -16.37 -8.55 -2.61
N THR A 203 -17.54 -9.18 -2.72
CA THR A 203 -18.21 -9.93 -1.64
C THR A 203 -17.29 -10.99 -1.00
N GLU A 204 -16.46 -11.67 -1.78
CA GLU A 204 -15.50 -12.68 -1.30
C GLU A 204 -14.40 -12.09 -0.39
N ASP A 205 -13.75 -11.01 -0.84
CA ASP A 205 -12.71 -10.30 -0.07
C ASP A 205 -13.29 -9.71 1.22
N PHE A 206 -14.55 -9.29 1.18
CA PHE A 206 -15.26 -8.75 2.33
C PHE A 206 -15.55 -9.82 3.39
N GLN A 207 -15.99 -11.01 2.98
CA GLN A 207 -16.19 -12.13 3.91
C GLN A 207 -14.87 -12.60 4.53
N ALA A 208 -13.77 -12.60 3.77
CA ALA A 208 -12.44 -12.88 4.29
C ALA A 208 -12.01 -11.84 5.36
N LEU A 209 -12.31 -10.56 5.14
CA LEU A 209 -12.05 -9.50 6.12
C LEU A 209 -12.82 -9.72 7.43
N ILE A 210 -14.13 -9.99 7.33
CA ILE A 210 -14.99 -10.20 8.50
C ILE A 210 -14.50 -11.40 9.31
N SER A 211 -14.28 -12.53 8.66
CA SER A 211 -13.84 -13.76 9.34
C SER A 211 -12.50 -13.58 10.03
N GLN A 212 -11.53 -12.93 9.37
CA GLN A 212 -10.24 -12.66 9.98
C GLN A 212 -10.34 -11.67 11.16
N THR A 213 -11.15 -10.62 11.03
CA THR A 213 -11.35 -9.65 12.13
C THR A 213 -12.01 -10.30 13.34
N ILE A 214 -12.95 -11.22 13.15
CA ILE A 214 -13.57 -11.99 14.25
C ILE A 214 -12.53 -12.86 14.95
N ALA A 215 -11.69 -13.57 14.20
CA ALA A 215 -10.60 -14.37 14.76
C ALA A 215 -9.61 -13.50 15.57
N ASP A 216 -9.26 -12.31 15.06
CA ASP A 216 -8.39 -11.37 15.76
C ASP A 216 -9.04 -10.87 17.07
N ILE A 217 -10.34 -10.58 17.06
CA ILE A 217 -11.10 -10.22 18.27
C ILE A 217 -11.08 -11.34 19.30
N GLU A 218 -11.25 -12.59 18.88
CA GLU A 218 -11.24 -13.75 19.78
C GLU A 218 -9.86 -13.94 20.44
N ILE A 219 -8.78 -13.77 19.68
CA ILE A 219 -7.40 -13.77 20.23
C ILE A 219 -7.21 -12.65 21.26
N LEU A 220 -7.74 -11.45 20.99
CA LEU A 220 -7.66 -10.32 21.92
C LEU A 220 -8.46 -10.54 23.22
N LYS A 221 -9.63 -11.19 23.12
CA LYS A 221 -10.44 -11.56 24.31
C LYS A 221 -9.73 -12.58 25.19
N ASN A 222 -9.08 -13.57 24.57
CA ASN A 222 -8.35 -14.63 25.27
C ASN A 222 -7.05 -14.16 25.93
N ASN A 223 -6.64 -12.90 25.70
CA ASN A 223 -5.44 -12.34 26.30
C ASN A 223 -5.71 -11.90 27.74
N HIS A 224 -5.02 -12.48 28.72
CA HIS A 224 -5.30 -12.31 30.16
C HIS A 224 -5.16 -10.88 30.70
N ASN A 225 -4.57 -9.95 29.94
CA ASN A 225 -4.39 -8.54 30.33
C ASN A 225 -5.55 -7.62 29.89
N THR A 226 -6.62 -8.17 29.33
CA THR A 226 -7.72 -7.38 28.78
C THR A 226 -8.69 -6.94 29.89
N GLY A 227 -8.80 -5.62 30.11
CA GLY A 227 -9.72 -5.06 31.11
C GLY A 227 -11.21 -5.24 30.75
N PRO A 228 -12.12 -5.20 31.74
CA PRO A 228 -13.54 -5.53 31.55
C PRO A 228 -14.27 -4.61 30.56
N ILE A 229 -13.88 -3.33 30.49
CA ILE A 229 -14.45 -2.35 29.56
C ILE A 229 -14.08 -2.68 28.11
N LEU A 230 -12.85 -3.16 27.87
CA LEU A 230 -12.37 -3.48 26.53
C LEU A 230 -12.98 -4.80 26.02
N LEU A 231 -13.19 -5.77 26.91
CA LEU A 231 -13.95 -7.00 26.62
C LEU A 231 -15.37 -6.67 26.12
N GLN A 232 -16.08 -5.78 26.82
CA GLN A 232 -17.43 -5.36 26.43
C GLN A 232 -17.45 -4.69 25.05
N GLN A 233 -16.46 -3.85 24.73
CA GLN A 233 -16.34 -3.23 23.40
C GLN A 233 -16.04 -4.26 22.29
N LEU A 234 -15.19 -5.25 22.58
CA LEU A 234 -14.90 -6.35 21.66
C LEU A 234 -16.14 -7.22 21.40
N ASP A 235 -16.96 -7.50 22.41
CA ASP A 235 -18.23 -8.22 22.27
C ASP A 235 -19.21 -7.46 21.37
N LEU A 236 -19.39 -6.16 21.62
CA LEU A 236 -20.25 -5.30 20.80
C LEU A 236 -19.79 -5.28 19.33
N LYS A 237 -18.48 -5.18 19.10
CA LYS A 237 -17.92 -5.19 17.75
C LYS A 237 -18.11 -6.53 17.05
N GLN A 238 -17.87 -7.65 17.74
CA GLN A 238 -18.07 -8.99 17.18
C GLN A 238 -19.53 -9.22 16.77
N ASN A 239 -20.48 -8.84 17.62
CA ASN A 239 -21.91 -8.96 17.33
C ASN A 239 -22.32 -8.12 16.11
N TYR A 240 -21.75 -6.93 15.96
CA TYR A 240 -21.97 -6.08 14.79
C TYR A 240 -21.42 -6.71 13.50
N LEU A 241 -20.20 -7.27 13.54
CA LEU A 241 -19.60 -7.95 12.40
C LEU A 241 -20.38 -9.20 11.96
N HIS A 242 -20.93 -9.97 12.92
CA HIS A 242 -21.80 -11.09 12.59
C HIS A 242 -23.08 -10.65 11.87
N ARG A 243 -23.69 -9.52 12.26
CA ARG A 243 -24.87 -8.97 11.56
C ARG A 243 -24.52 -8.54 10.13
N LEU A 244 -23.43 -7.80 9.96
CA LEU A 244 -22.94 -7.38 8.63
C LEU A 244 -22.60 -8.56 7.71
N GLY A 245 -22.04 -9.64 8.26
CA GLY A 245 -21.73 -10.84 7.49
C GLY A 245 -22.97 -11.56 6.96
N LEU A 246 -24.06 -11.56 7.73
CA LEU A 246 -25.34 -12.17 7.36
C LEU A 246 -26.10 -11.36 6.29
N ASP A 247 -26.03 -10.02 6.35
CA ASP A 247 -26.69 -9.14 5.36
C ASP A 247 -26.00 -9.13 3.98
N SER A 248 -24.81 -9.74 3.87
CA SER A 248 -23.99 -9.81 2.65
C SER A 248 -24.11 -11.12 1.86
N GLN A 249 -24.94 -12.07 2.33
CA GLN A 249 -25.29 -13.34 1.67
C GLN A 249 -26.53 -13.18 0.77
#